data_AF-A0A498H0W9-F1
#
_entry.id   AF-A0A498H0W9-F1
#
_cell.length_a   1.000
_cell.length_b   1.000
_cell.length_c   1.000
_cell.angle_alpha   90.00
_cell.angle_beta   90.00
_cell.angle_gamma   90.00
#
_symmetry.space_group_name_H-M   'P 1'
#
loop_
_entity.id
_entity.type
_entity.pdbx_description
1 polymer ?
#
loop_
_entity_poly.entity_id
_entity_poly.type
_entity_poly.pdbx_seq_one_letter_code
_entity_poly.pdbx_strand_id
1 'polypeptide(L)'
;MGVTSGAEIDIRDLDTIREEQQIDIYLYFEEDLARESTLEKDIEEYSDVPDFERPFIRLDRFLQFANESDPQFAHRLSDIPLVIEILAYGELFQEGQAGTTPYVKGLMPFLDELELEDVPVTP
;
A
#
# COMPACT_ATOMS: atom_id res chain seq x y z
N MET A 1 -2.06 18.57 9.12
CA MET A 1 -2.78 17.55 8.34
C MET A 1 -2.49 17.85 6.88
N GLY A 2 -1.67 17.03 6.23
CA GLY A 2 -1.09 17.37 4.93
C GLY A 2 -0.63 16.12 4.20
N VAL A 3 -1.56 15.19 3.99
CA VAL A 3 -1.38 14.16 2.97
C VAL A 3 -1.92 14.79 1.69
N THR A 4 -1.02 15.20 0.80
CA THR A 4 -1.38 15.83 -0.47
C THR A 4 -1.47 14.74 -1.53
N SER A 5 -2.56 14.69 -2.29
CA SER A 5 -2.66 13.83 -3.47
C SER A 5 -1.50 14.12 -4.44
N GLY A 6 -0.87 13.08 -4.98
CA GLY A 6 0.37 13.15 -5.76
C GLY A 6 1.64 13.23 -4.90
N ALA A 7 1.56 13.08 -3.58
CA ALA A 7 2.75 12.92 -2.74
C ALA A 7 3.37 11.54 -2.95
N GLU A 8 4.69 11.50 -2.99
CA GLU A 8 5.49 10.28 -3.06
C GLU A 8 6.10 10.01 -1.69
N ILE A 9 5.80 8.87 -1.08
CA ILE A 9 6.23 8.54 0.29
C ILE A 9 6.80 7.12 0.32
N ASP A 10 7.94 6.92 0.99
CA ASP A 10 8.51 5.59 1.22
C ASP A 10 7.52 4.72 2.03
N ILE A 11 7.37 3.46 1.62
CA ILE A 11 6.48 2.50 2.27
C ILE A 11 6.73 2.35 3.79
N ARG A 12 7.97 2.53 4.25
CA ARG A 12 8.36 2.47 5.67
C ARG A 12 7.90 3.71 6.44
N ASP A 13 8.02 4.87 5.81
CA ASP A 13 7.50 6.11 6.38
C ASP A 13 5.97 6.07 6.42
N LEU A 14 5.33 5.50 5.40
CA LEU A 14 3.89 5.24 5.39
C LEU A 14 3.45 4.30 6.52
N ASP A 15 4.18 3.22 6.76
CA ASP A 15 3.88 2.31 7.87
C ASP A 15 4.05 3.00 9.23
N THR A 16 5.08 3.83 9.38
CA THR A 16 5.26 4.66 10.59
C THR A 16 4.06 5.61 10.79
N ILE A 17 3.61 6.29 9.73
CA ILE A 17 2.44 7.18 9.78
C ILE A 17 1.17 6.39 10.12
N ARG A 18 1.00 5.20 9.55
CA ARG A 18 -0.12 4.28 9.82
C ARG A 18 -0.22 3.98 11.30
N GLU A 19 0.90 3.60 11.93
CA GLU A 19 0.97 3.26 13.35
C GLU A 19 0.75 4.48 14.25
N GLU A 20 1.37 5.61 13.95
CA GLU A 20 1.28 6.83 14.77
C GLU A 20 -0.08 7.51 14.70
N GLN A 21 -0.72 7.51 13.53
CA GLN A 21 -1.99 8.22 13.30
C GLN A 21 -3.21 7.29 13.30
N GLN A 22 -3.01 5.99 13.45
CA GLN A 22 -4.07 4.98 13.44
C GLN A 22 -4.96 5.08 12.18
N ILE A 23 -4.33 5.32 11.04
CA ILE A 23 -5.00 5.39 9.73
C ILE A 23 -4.87 4.04 9.00
N ASP A 24 -5.80 3.72 8.12
CA ASP A 24 -5.68 2.56 7.24
C ASP A 24 -5.04 2.96 5.90
N ILE A 25 -4.09 2.17 5.42
CA ILE A 25 -3.42 2.43 4.14
C ILE A 25 -3.66 1.25 3.22
N TYR A 26 -4.19 1.53 2.03
CA TYR A 26 -4.48 0.56 0.98
C TYR A 26 -3.59 0.82 -0.23
N LEU A 27 -2.80 -0.18 -0.60
CA LEU A 27 -1.90 -0.18 -1.74
C LEU A 27 -2.61 -0.81 -2.93
N TYR A 28 -2.74 -0.05 -4.01
CA TYR A 28 -3.31 -0.52 -5.27
C TYR A 28 -2.19 -0.95 -6.22
N PHE A 29 -2.41 -2.08 -6.90
CA PHE A 29 -1.52 -2.59 -7.95
C PHE A 29 -2.00 -2.17 -9.34
N GLU A 30 -3.30 -1.89 -9.47
CA GLU A 30 -3.94 -1.46 -10.72
C GLU A 30 -4.24 0.03 -10.68
N GLU A 31 -3.56 0.80 -11.54
CA GLU A 31 -3.65 2.26 -11.62
C GLU A 31 -5.08 2.76 -11.93
N ASP A 32 -5.74 2.15 -12.90
CA ASP A 32 -7.09 2.52 -13.32
C ASP A 32 -8.08 2.38 -12.16
N LEU A 33 -8.03 1.26 -11.43
CA LEU A 33 -8.86 1.04 -10.25
C LEU A 33 -8.54 2.06 -9.14
N ALA A 34 -7.24 2.33 -8.94
CA ALA A 34 -6.77 3.25 -7.92
C ALA A 34 -7.25 4.69 -8.17
N ARG A 35 -7.36 5.12 -9.42
CA ARG A 35 -7.77 6.50 -9.77
C ARG A 35 -9.26 6.67 -10.05
N GLU A 36 -9.91 5.68 -10.63
CA GLU A 36 -11.31 5.81 -11.08
C GLU A 36 -12.33 5.32 -10.03
N SER A 37 -11.92 4.46 -9.08
CA SER A 37 -12.82 3.88 -8.07
C SER A 37 -12.64 4.47 -6.67
N THR A 38 -13.55 4.10 -5.78
CA THR A 38 -13.54 4.44 -4.35
C THR A 38 -13.31 3.19 -3.53
N LEU A 39 -12.53 3.31 -2.46
CA LEU A 39 -12.20 2.17 -1.60
C LEU A 39 -13.45 1.41 -1.07
N GLU A 40 -14.54 2.09 -0.73
CA GLU A 40 -15.79 1.44 -0.31
C GLU A 40 -16.34 0.47 -1.36
N LYS A 41 -16.41 0.93 -2.62
CA LYS A 41 -16.85 0.09 -3.74
C LYS A 41 -15.90 -1.07 -3.98
N ASP A 42 -14.60 -0.83 -3.88
CA ASP A 42 -13.59 -1.87 -4.11
C ASP A 42 -13.66 -2.94 -3.01
N ILE A 43 -13.88 -2.55 -1.75
CA ILE A 43 -14.07 -3.51 -0.65
C ILE A 43 -15.34 -4.35 -0.85
N GLU A 44 -16.44 -3.73 -1.31
CA GLU A 44 -17.68 -4.43 -1.60
C GLU A 44 -17.53 -5.37 -2.80
N GLU A 45 -16.94 -4.91 -3.91
CA GLU A 45 -16.77 -5.68 -5.14
C GLU A 45 -15.86 -6.90 -4.94
N TYR A 46 -14.79 -6.73 -4.15
CA TYR A 46 -13.79 -7.77 -3.90
C TYR A 46 -13.98 -8.48 -2.55
N SER A 47 -15.14 -8.37 -1.91
CA SER A 47 -15.39 -8.94 -0.58
C SER A 47 -15.19 -10.46 -0.54
N ASP A 48 -15.54 -11.14 -1.63
CA ASP A 48 -15.44 -12.60 -1.79
C ASP A 48 -14.07 -13.06 -2.31
N VAL A 49 -13.19 -12.13 -2.66
CA VAL A 49 -11.84 -12.40 -3.18
C VAL A 49 -10.85 -12.39 -2.01
N PRO A 50 -9.95 -13.38 -1.88
CA PRO A 50 -8.90 -13.36 -0.85
C PRO A 50 -7.98 -12.14 -0.98
N ASP A 51 -7.52 -11.60 0.15
CA ASP A 51 -6.73 -10.34 0.21
C ASP A 51 -5.57 -10.26 -0.80
N PHE A 52 -4.85 -11.37 -1.05
CA PHE A 52 -3.70 -11.44 -1.95
C PHE A 52 -4.07 -11.62 -3.44
N GLU A 53 -5.33 -11.91 -3.74
CA GLU A 53 -5.85 -12.04 -5.10
C GLU A 53 -6.58 -10.76 -5.54
N ARG A 54 -6.74 -9.78 -4.63
CA ARG A 54 -7.35 -8.50 -4.93
C ARG A 54 -6.36 -7.57 -5.67
N PRO A 55 -6.84 -6.66 -6.52
CA PRO A 55 -6.03 -5.63 -7.16
C PRO A 55 -5.55 -4.52 -6.21
N PHE A 56 -5.80 -4.69 -4.90
CA PHE A 56 -5.33 -3.82 -3.83
C PHE A 56 -5.18 -4.62 -2.53
N ILE A 57 -4.34 -4.15 -1.61
CA ILE A 57 -4.09 -4.80 -0.31
C ILE A 57 -3.85 -3.76 0.78
N ARG A 58 -4.13 -4.11 2.04
CA ARG A 58 -3.73 -3.25 3.16
C ARG A 58 -2.21 -3.30 3.37
N LEU A 59 -1.62 -2.16 3.70
CA LEU A 59 -0.17 -2.01 3.89
C LEU A 59 0.39 -3.00 4.92
N ASP A 60 -0.29 -3.20 6.04
CA ASP A 60 0.14 -4.15 7.07
C ASP A 60 0.14 -5.59 6.60
N ARG A 61 -0.89 -5.99 5.86
CA ARG A 61 -0.97 -7.31 5.24
C ARG A 61 0.10 -7.51 4.19
N PHE A 62 0.38 -6.48 3.38
CA PHE A 62 1.46 -6.50 2.42
C PHE A 62 2.83 -6.69 3.10
N LEU A 63 3.15 -5.87 4.10
CA LEU A 63 4.42 -5.96 4.83
C LEU A 63 4.57 -7.28 5.58
N GLN A 64 3.50 -7.76 6.21
CA GLN A 64 3.47 -9.08 6.85
C GLN A 64 3.82 -10.18 5.85
N PHE A 65 3.11 -10.21 4.71
CA PHE A 65 3.30 -11.24 3.70
C PHE A 65 4.67 -11.17 3.03
N ALA A 66 5.14 -9.96 2.70
CA ALA A 66 6.44 -9.75 2.09
C ALA A 66 7.57 -10.21 3.02
N ASN A 67 7.46 -9.92 4.32
CA ASN A 67 8.44 -10.35 5.32
C ASN A 67 8.37 -11.86 5.61
N GLU A 68 7.18 -12.47 5.59
CA GLU A 68 7.01 -13.92 5.72
C GLU A 68 7.57 -14.68 4.49
N SER A 69 7.40 -14.11 3.29
CA SER A 69 7.86 -14.69 2.04
C SER A 69 9.36 -14.50 1.81
N ASP A 70 9.88 -13.32 2.16
CA ASP A 70 11.30 -12.97 2.06
C ASP A 70 11.78 -12.26 3.34
N PRO A 71 12.52 -12.96 4.22
CA PRO A 71 13.12 -12.35 5.41
C PRO A 71 14.13 -11.23 5.11
N GLN A 72 14.62 -11.11 3.88
CA GLN A 72 15.49 -10.00 3.44
C GLN A 72 14.71 -8.80 2.92
N PHE A 73 13.37 -8.87 2.82
CA PHE A 73 12.56 -7.79 2.24
C PHE A 73 12.83 -6.44 2.92
N ALA A 74 12.81 -6.39 4.25
CA ALA A 74 13.09 -5.17 5.00
C ALA A 74 14.52 -4.62 4.77
N HIS A 75 15.49 -5.52 4.54
CA HIS A 75 16.85 -5.11 4.18
C HIS A 75 16.87 -4.50 2.78
N ARG A 76 16.21 -5.12 1.80
CA ARG A 76 16.10 -4.59 0.44
C ARG A 76 15.42 -3.22 0.40
N LEU A 77 14.39 -2.98 1.23
CA LEU A 77 13.78 -1.64 1.35
C LEU A 77 14.77 -0.56 1.81
N SER A 78 15.87 -0.94 2.45
CA SER A 78 16.92 -0.01 2.84
C SER A 78 17.83 0.36 1.68
N ASP A 79 17.98 -0.54 0.70
CA ASP A 79 18.78 -0.32 -0.51
C ASP A 79 17.95 0.31 -1.63
N ILE A 80 16.71 -0.16 -1.81
CA ILE A 80 15.78 0.28 -2.84
C ILE A 80 14.46 0.68 -2.16
N PRO A 81 14.22 1.99 -1.95
CA PRO A 81 12.99 2.45 -1.31
C PRO A 81 11.78 2.21 -2.22
N LEU A 82 10.71 1.65 -1.67
CA LEU A 82 9.42 1.56 -2.36
C LEU A 82 8.65 2.85 -2.17
N VAL A 83 8.64 3.69 -3.19
CA VAL A 83 7.95 4.99 -3.17
C VAL A 83 6.52 4.82 -3.64
N ILE A 84 5.56 5.07 -2.75
CA ILE A 84 4.13 4.95 -3.00
C ILE A 84 3.57 6.33 -3.37
N GLU A 85 2.85 6.42 -4.49
CA GLU A 85 2.12 7.64 -4.87
C GLU A 85 0.80 7.70 -4.12
N ILE A 86 0.57 8.75 -3.33
CA ILE A 86 -0.68 8.95 -2.61
C ILE A 86 -1.74 9.53 -3.53
N LEU A 87 -2.76 8.76 -3.83
CA LEU A 87 -3.81 9.19 -4.76
C LEU A 87 -4.93 9.94 -4.03
N ALA A 88 -5.38 9.39 -2.92
CA ALA A 88 -6.53 9.93 -2.20
C ALA A 88 -6.43 9.67 -0.69
N TYR A 89 -7.11 10.52 0.07
CA TYR A 89 -7.39 10.31 1.48
C TYR A 89 -8.91 10.36 1.69
N GLY A 90 -9.42 9.60 2.64
CA GLY A 90 -10.84 9.54 2.93
C GLY A 90 -11.13 9.00 4.32
N GLU A 91 -12.40 8.73 4.57
CA GLU A 91 -12.91 8.20 5.83
C GLU A 91 -13.84 7.03 5.53
N LEU A 92 -13.62 5.87 6.17
CA LEU A 92 -14.45 4.68 6.06
C LEU A 92 -15.35 4.54 7.29
N PHE A 93 -16.62 4.25 7.08
CA PHE A 93 -17.50 3.84 8.18
C PHE A 93 -17.22 2.38 8.55
N GLN A 94 -16.81 2.13 9.79
CA GLN A 94 -16.72 0.77 10.30
C GLN A 94 -18.06 0.35 10.91
N GLU A 95 -18.69 -0.68 10.34
CA GLU A 95 -19.86 -1.30 10.95
C GLU A 95 -19.53 -1.80 12.37
N GLY A 96 -20.29 -1.33 13.36
CA GLY A 96 -20.13 -1.72 14.76
C GLY A 96 -19.27 -0.79 15.63
N GLN A 97 -18.65 0.26 15.06
CA GLN A 97 -17.97 1.32 15.81
C GLN A 97 -18.63 2.68 15.58
N ALA A 98 -18.75 3.48 16.64
CA ALA A 98 -19.17 4.87 16.53
C ALA A 98 -17.98 5.72 16.05
N GLY A 99 -17.78 5.80 14.73
CA GLY A 99 -16.74 6.63 14.13
C GLY A 99 -16.46 6.27 12.67
N THR A 100 -15.70 7.14 12.02
CA THR A 100 -15.04 6.85 10.76
C THR A 100 -13.56 6.56 11.01
N THR A 101 -13.00 5.64 10.24
CA THR A 101 -11.56 5.35 10.25
C THR A 101 -10.94 6.05 9.04
N PRO A 102 -9.99 6.97 9.24
CA PRO A 102 -9.33 7.63 8.13
C PRO A 102 -8.52 6.61 7.33
N TYR A 103 -8.55 6.75 6.00
CA TYR A 103 -7.79 5.90 5.11
C TYR A 103 -7.04 6.68 4.03
N VAL A 104 -6.03 6.03 3.46
CA VAL A 104 -5.24 6.52 2.33
C VAL A 104 -5.20 5.46 1.23
N LYS A 105 -5.40 5.90 -0.03
CA LYS A 105 -5.13 5.11 -1.24
C LYS A 105 -3.72 5.45 -1.73
N GLY A 106 -2.85 4.46 -1.76
CA GLY A 106 -1.54 4.55 -2.38
C GLY A 106 -1.48 3.70 -3.64
N LEU A 107 -0.80 4.17 -4.67
CA LEU A 107 -0.45 3.40 -5.85
C LEU A 107 0.96 2.85 -5.68
N MET A 108 1.10 1.53 -5.83
CA MET A 108 2.41 0.88 -5.86
C MET A 108 3.14 1.26 -7.16
N PRO A 109 4.44 1.57 -7.09
CA PRO A 109 5.25 1.74 -8.28
C PRO A 109 5.36 0.38 -9.01
N PHE A 110 5.51 0.42 -10.32
CA PHE A 110 5.75 -0.81 -11.08
C PHE A 110 7.05 -1.47 -10.61
N LEU A 111 7.00 -2.79 -10.38
CA LEU A 111 8.18 -3.53 -9.93
C LEU A 111 9.33 -3.49 -10.94
N ASP A 112 9.03 -3.27 -12.22
CA ASP A 112 10.03 -3.16 -13.29
C ASP A 112 10.80 -1.81 -13.28
N GLU A 113 10.28 -0.78 -12.60
CA GLU A 113 10.95 0.52 -12.41
C GLU A 113 11.82 0.56 -11.15
N LEU A 114 11.59 -0.37 -10.23
CA LEU A 114 12.53 -0.66 -9.16
C LEU A 114 13.64 -1.47 -9.80
N GLU A 115 14.72 -0.81 -10.22
CA GLU A 115 15.95 -1.48 -10.64
C GLU A 115 16.45 -2.33 -9.46
N LEU A 116 15.93 -3.56 -9.32
CA LEU A 116 16.56 -4.66 -8.61
C LEU A 116 17.84 -4.89 -9.38
N GLU A 117 18.89 -4.16 -9.01
CA GLU A 117 20.22 -4.29 -9.59
C GLU A 117 20.54 -5.78 -9.64
N ASP A 118 20.48 -6.32 -10.86
CA ASP A 118 20.79 -7.70 -11.18
C ASP A 118 22.22 -7.90 -10.70
N VAL A 119 22.39 -8.56 -9.56
CA VAL A 119 23.69 -8.83 -8.98
C VAL A 119 24.49 -9.52 -10.09
N PRO A 120 25.61 -8.95 -10.55
CA PRO A 120 26.28 -9.49 -11.72
C PRO A 120 26.68 -10.93 -11.42
N VAL A 121 26.12 -11.87 -12.18
CA VAL A 121 26.61 -13.26 -12.23
C VAL A 121 28.02 -13.22 -12.81
N THR A 122 29.02 -13.08 -11.95
CA THR A 122 30.42 -13.18 -12.36
C THR A 122 30.68 -14.59 -12.91
N PRO A 123 31.29 -14.69 -14.11
CA PRO A 123 31.58 -15.97 -14.77
C PRO A 123 32.68 -16.78 -14.08
#